data_AF-A0A1V5MTK8-F1
#
_entry.id   AF-A0A1V5MTK8-F1
#
_cell.length_a   1.000
_cell.length_b   1.000
_cell.length_c   1.000
_cell.angle_alpha   90.00
_cell.angle_beta   90.00
_cell.angle_gamma   90.00
#
_symmetry.space_group_name_H-M   'P 1'
#
loop_
_entity.id
_entity.type
_entity.pdbx_description
1 polymer ?
#
loop_
_entity_poly.entity_id
_entity_poly.type
_entity_poly.pdbx_seq_one_letter_code
_entity_poly.pdbx_strand_id
1 'polypeptide(L)'
;MSNSSKEQYEYALTRIEELLPLVQEDTPANDKHAVELSVVSDVVIDYEKAHYPIAKPTVAELIALSLEEKALTQKELAANIGVSPSRINDYIAGRAEPTLRIARLLCKALDISPTAMLGL
;
A
#
# COMPACT_ATOMS: atom_id res chain seq x y z
N MET A 1 -19.06 -11.41 12.16
CA MET A 1 -18.01 -10.41 12.42
C MET A 1 -17.22 -10.92 13.62
N SER A 2 -16.10 -11.58 13.34
CA SER A 2 -15.12 -12.01 14.33
C SER A 2 -14.43 -10.74 14.85
N ASN A 3 -14.85 -10.27 16.03
CA ASN A 3 -14.18 -9.16 16.70
C ASN A 3 -13.05 -9.77 17.54
N SER A 4 -11.93 -10.10 16.89
CA SER A 4 -10.76 -10.67 17.56
C SER A 4 -10.29 -9.72 18.67
N SER A 5 -10.01 -10.24 19.87
CA SER A 5 -9.47 -9.42 20.95
C SER A 5 -7.98 -9.14 20.74
N LYS A 6 -7.45 -8.12 21.43
CA LYS A 6 -6.01 -7.83 21.42
C LYS A 6 -5.17 -9.03 21.91
N GLU A 7 -5.66 -9.76 22.91
CA GLU A 7 -5.00 -10.96 23.42
C GLU A 7 -4.98 -12.09 22.38
N GLN A 8 -6.07 -12.29 21.63
CA GLN A 8 -6.12 -13.26 20.54
C GLN A 8 -5.18 -12.89 19.39
N TYR A 9 -5.06 -11.59 19.09
CA TYR A 9 -4.12 -11.06 18.10
C TYR A 9 -2.67 -11.32 18.50
N GLU A 10 -2.27 -10.99 19.73
CA GLU A 10 -0.90 -11.21 20.23
C GLU A 10 -0.53 -12.70 20.28
N TYR A 11 -1.48 -13.55 20.68
CA TYR A 11 -1.32 -15.00 20.61
C TYR A 11 -1.14 -15.48 19.16
N ALA A 12 -1.99 -15.02 18.24
CA ALA A 12 -1.93 -15.42 16.84
C ALA A 12 -0.61 -15.01 16.18
N LEU A 13 -0.10 -13.81 16.46
CA LEU A 13 1.22 -13.38 15.99
C LEU A 13 2.34 -14.32 16.45
N THR A 14 2.39 -14.61 17.75
CA THR A 14 3.38 -15.53 18.32
C THR A 14 3.27 -16.90 17.67
N ARG A 15 2.05 -17.38 17.45
CA ARG A 15 1.81 -18.69 16.84
C ARG A 15 2.21 -18.74 15.36
N ILE A 16 2.01 -17.66 14.61
CA ILE A 16 2.49 -17.53 13.23
C ILE A 16 4.02 -17.66 13.20
N GLU A 17 4.74 -16.95 14.07
CA GLU A 17 6.21 -17.03 14.12
C GLU A 17 6.72 -18.45 14.38
N GLU A 18 6.01 -19.24 15.20
CA GLU A 18 6.32 -20.66 15.44
C GLU A 18 6.02 -21.56 14.23
N LEU A 19 4.98 -21.24 13.46
CA LEU A 19 4.51 -22.04 12.32
C LEU A 19 5.30 -21.75 11.03
N LEU A 20 5.79 -20.52 10.85
CA LEU A 20 6.53 -20.11 9.64
C LEU A 20 7.71 -21.04 9.29
N PRO A 21 8.56 -21.50 10.24
CA PRO A 21 9.64 -22.45 9.92
C PRO A 21 9.16 -23.86 9.54
N LEU A 22 7.90 -24.21 9.84
CA LEU A 22 7.33 -25.55 9.65
C LEU A 22 6.55 -25.70 8.35
N VAL A 23 6.24 -24.59 7.68
CA VAL A 23 5.49 -24.55 6.41
C VAL A 23 6.42 -24.04 5.31
N GLN A 24 6.63 -24.86 4.29
CA GLN A 24 7.44 -24.56 3.11
C GLN A 24 6.57 -24.44 1.86
N GLU A 25 7.12 -23.95 0.75
CA GLU A 25 6.38 -23.77 -0.52
C GLU A 25 5.78 -25.07 -1.07
N ASP A 26 6.39 -26.22 -0.80
CA ASP A 26 5.92 -27.55 -1.22
C ASP A 26 5.00 -28.23 -0.20
N THR A 27 4.73 -27.59 0.95
CA THR A 27 3.86 -28.13 1.98
C THR A 27 2.42 -28.21 1.48
N PRO A 28 1.77 -29.39 1.51
CA PRO A 28 0.39 -29.53 1.06
C PRO A 28 -0.56 -28.61 1.84
N ALA A 29 -1.54 -28.02 1.17
CA ALA A 29 -2.52 -27.14 1.81
C ALA A 29 -3.38 -27.81 2.90
N ASN A 30 -3.45 -29.15 2.90
CA ASN A 30 -4.12 -29.95 3.93
C ASN A 30 -3.18 -30.40 5.06
N ASP A 31 -1.91 -30.02 5.03
CA ASP A 31 -1.01 -30.21 6.17
C ASP A 31 -1.56 -29.45 7.39
N LYS A 32 -1.46 -30.08 8.56
CA LYS A 32 -2.01 -29.52 9.79
C LYS A 32 -1.42 -28.15 10.12
N HIS A 33 -0.13 -27.92 9.87
CA HIS A 33 0.53 -26.64 10.16
C HIS A 33 0.14 -25.58 9.14
N ALA A 34 -0.04 -25.95 7.87
CA ALA A 34 -0.52 -25.05 6.84
C ALA A 34 -1.97 -24.59 7.10
N VAL A 35 -2.85 -25.54 7.49
CA VAL A 35 -4.22 -25.23 7.90
C VAL A 35 -4.25 -24.34 9.13
N GLU A 36 -3.46 -24.69 10.16
CA GLU A 36 -3.38 -23.90 11.38
C GLU A 36 -2.87 -22.48 11.10
N LEU A 37 -1.80 -22.35 10.31
CA LEU A 37 -1.22 -21.07 9.90
C LEU A 37 -2.26 -20.18 9.20
N SER A 38 -3.08 -20.76 8.30
CA SER A 38 -4.17 -20.04 7.67
C SER A 38 -5.18 -19.51 8.70
N VAL A 39 -5.61 -20.36 9.63
CA VAL A 39 -6.62 -19.99 10.64
C VAL A 39 -6.11 -18.89 11.57
N VAL A 40 -4.86 -18.98 12.05
CA VAL A 40 -4.31 -17.93 12.92
C VAL A 40 -4.01 -16.65 12.15
N SER A 41 -3.67 -16.74 10.86
CA SER A 41 -3.52 -15.57 9.99
C SER A 41 -4.83 -14.82 9.81
N ASP A 42 -5.96 -15.53 9.68
CA ASP A 42 -7.28 -14.89 9.60
C ASP A 42 -7.60 -14.06 10.85
N VAL A 43 -7.22 -14.53 12.04
CA VAL A 43 -7.38 -13.78 13.30
C VAL A 43 -6.59 -12.48 13.28
N VAL A 44 -5.34 -12.51 12.81
CA VAL A 44 -4.47 -11.33 12.66
C VAL A 44 -5.07 -10.36 11.66
N ILE A 45 -5.45 -10.85 10.48
CA ILE A 45 -6.05 -10.05 9.39
C ILE A 45 -7.32 -9.33 9.88
N ASP A 46 -8.21 -10.03 10.56
CA ASP A 46 -9.45 -9.44 11.08
C ASP A 46 -9.16 -8.33 12.10
N TYR A 47 -8.19 -8.53 12.98
CA TYR A 47 -7.79 -7.52 13.97
C TYR A 47 -7.14 -6.30 13.32
N GLU A 48 -6.19 -6.51 12.40
CA GLU A 48 -5.49 -5.42 11.69
C GLU A 48 -6.43 -4.60 10.81
N LYS A 49 -7.37 -5.23 10.11
CA LYS A 49 -8.38 -4.49 9.33
C LYS A 49 -9.18 -3.52 10.19
N ALA A 50 -9.49 -3.90 11.44
CA ALA A 50 -10.26 -3.09 12.36
C ALA A 50 -9.44 -2.01 13.08
N HIS A 51 -8.18 -2.31 13.43
CA HIS A 51 -7.37 -1.45 14.31
C HIS A 51 -6.22 -0.72 13.58
N TYR A 52 -5.74 -1.29 12.48
CA TYR A 52 -4.62 -0.79 11.67
C TYR A 52 -4.97 -0.81 10.17
N PRO A 53 -6.07 -0.15 9.75
CA PRO A 53 -6.47 -0.16 8.35
C PRO A 53 -5.38 0.45 7.46
N ILE A 54 -5.00 -0.26 6.40
CA ILE A 54 -4.13 0.27 5.36
C ILE A 54 -4.93 1.31 4.58
N ALA A 55 -4.66 2.60 4.83
CA ALA A 55 -5.28 3.68 4.10
C ALA A 55 -4.81 3.68 2.64
N LYS A 56 -5.70 4.07 1.72
CA LYS A 56 -5.29 4.34 0.34
C LYS A 56 -4.27 5.50 0.37
N PRO A 57 -3.16 5.40 -0.39
CA PRO A 57 -2.20 6.49 -0.47
C PRO A 57 -2.87 7.74 -1.04
N THR A 58 -2.48 8.89 -0.52
CA THR A 58 -2.88 10.19 -1.04
C THR A 58 -2.26 10.43 -2.42
N VAL A 59 -2.81 11.37 -3.18
CA VAL A 59 -2.21 11.80 -4.47
C VAL A 59 -0.77 12.27 -4.28
N ALA A 60 -0.48 12.94 -3.17
CA ALA A 60 0.85 13.40 -2.81
C ALA A 60 1.84 12.24 -2.65
N GLU A 61 1.45 11.23 -1.86
CA GLU A 61 2.25 10.01 -1.63
C GLU A 61 2.43 9.21 -2.91
N LEU A 62 1.38 9.06 -3.72
CA LEU A 62 1.48 8.38 -5.02
C LEU A 62 2.52 9.05 -5.92
N ILE A 63 2.50 10.37 -6.02
CA ILE A 63 3.49 11.10 -6.84
C ILE A 63 4.89 10.93 -6.28
N ALA A 64 5.06 11.03 -4.95
CA ALA A 64 6.36 10.89 -4.31
C ALA A 64 6.96 9.49 -4.48
N LEU A 65 6.17 8.45 -4.21
CA LEU A 65 6.58 7.05 -4.34
C LEU A 65 6.92 6.72 -5.80
N SER A 66 6.08 7.13 -6.76
CA SER A 66 6.37 6.86 -8.18
C SER A 66 7.61 7.60 -8.70
N LEU A 67 7.98 8.75 -8.13
CA LEU A 67 9.24 9.41 -8.46
C LEU A 67 10.44 8.61 -7.92
N GLU A 68 10.35 8.11 -6.69
CA GLU A 68 11.39 7.29 -6.07
C GLU A 68 11.59 5.97 -6.82
N GLU A 69 10.50 5.23 -7.07
CA GLU A 69 10.51 3.95 -7.80
C GLU A 69 11.11 4.08 -9.20
N LYS A 70 10.90 5.22 -9.87
CA LYS A 70 11.41 5.48 -11.23
C LYS A 70 12.75 6.21 -11.25
N ALA A 71 13.32 6.54 -10.09
CA ALA A 71 14.50 7.39 -9.95
C ALA A 71 14.40 8.71 -10.75
N LEU A 72 13.19 9.28 -10.84
CA LEU A 72 12.91 10.50 -11.60
C LEU A 72 12.97 11.71 -10.66
N THR A 73 13.61 12.79 -11.10
CA THR A 73 13.62 14.03 -10.31
C THR A 73 12.33 14.84 -10.50
N GLN A 74 11.96 15.64 -9.50
CA GLN A 74 10.83 16.58 -9.61
C GLN A 74 10.98 17.54 -10.80
N LYS A 75 12.23 17.93 -11.12
CA LYS A 75 12.55 18.83 -12.23
C LYS A 75 12.28 18.18 -13.59
N GLU A 76 12.64 16.92 -13.75
CA GLU A 76 12.36 16.16 -14.97
C GLU A 76 10.86 15.93 -15.14
N LEU A 77 10.15 15.55 -14.07
CA LEU A 77 8.69 15.44 -14.11
C LEU A 77 8.03 16.76 -14.51
N ALA A 78 8.47 17.88 -13.90
CA ALA A 78 7.96 19.21 -14.21
C ALA A 78 8.13 19.56 -15.69
N ALA A 79 9.31 19.28 -16.25
CA ALA A 79 9.58 19.47 -17.68
C ALA A 79 8.71 18.58 -18.57
N ASN A 80 8.54 17.30 -18.20
CA ASN A 80 7.75 16.32 -18.96
C ASN A 80 6.27 16.69 -19.05
N ILE A 81 5.69 17.22 -17.98
CA ILE A 81 4.26 17.57 -17.93
C ILE A 81 3.97 19.05 -18.18
N GLY A 82 5.01 19.87 -18.38
CA GLY A 82 4.88 21.28 -18.71
C GLY A 82 4.37 22.16 -17.56
N VAL A 83 4.83 21.90 -16.33
CA VAL A 83 4.54 22.73 -15.16
C VAL A 83 5.84 23.20 -14.49
N SER A 84 5.76 24.15 -13.55
CA SER A 84 6.94 24.57 -12.80
C SER A 84 7.34 23.51 -11.75
N PRO A 85 8.63 23.37 -11.42
CA PRO A 85 9.07 22.50 -10.31
C PRO A 85 8.40 22.85 -8.98
N SER A 86 8.14 24.14 -8.73
CA SER A 86 7.37 24.58 -7.55
C SER A 86 5.99 23.96 -7.51
N ARG A 87 5.32 23.83 -8.66
CA ARG A 87 3.99 23.24 -8.75
C ARG A 87 4.01 21.74 -8.46
N ILE A 88 5.03 21.02 -8.93
CA ILE A 88 5.25 19.61 -8.57
C ILE A 88 5.46 19.47 -7.06
N ASN A 89 6.27 20.33 -6.46
CA ASN A 89 6.49 20.33 -5.02
C ASN A 89 5.20 20.62 -4.24
N ASP A 90 4.31 21.48 -4.74
CA ASP A 90 3.00 21.70 -4.12
C ASP A 90 2.12 20.44 -4.12
N TYR A 91 2.20 19.61 -5.17
CA TYR A 91 1.49 18.33 -5.24
C TYR A 91 2.08 17.31 -4.26
N ILE A 92 3.41 17.17 -4.25
CA ILE A 92 4.11 16.21 -3.37
C ILE A 92 3.96 16.57 -1.89
N ALA A 93 3.91 17.87 -1.57
CA ALA A 93 3.69 18.32 -0.21
C ALA A 93 2.20 18.39 0.20
N GLY A 94 1.28 17.98 -0.68
CA GLY A 94 -0.16 18.00 -0.41
C GLY A 94 -0.77 19.40 -0.26
N ARG A 95 -0.08 20.47 -0.70
CA ARG A 95 -0.59 21.86 -0.62
C ARG A 95 -1.59 22.19 -1.72
N ALA A 96 -1.55 21.45 -2.82
CA ALA A 96 -2.47 21.62 -3.93
C ALA A 96 -2.80 20.27 -4.56
N GLU A 97 -4.01 20.14 -5.09
CA GLU A 97 -4.37 19.01 -5.95
C GLU A 97 -4.12 19.34 -7.43
N PRO A 98 -3.70 18.36 -8.25
CA PRO A 98 -3.59 18.54 -9.68
C PRO A 98 -4.99 18.66 -10.31
N THR A 99 -5.17 19.63 -11.21
CA THR A 99 -6.38 19.67 -12.06
C THR A 99 -6.50 18.38 -12.87
N LEU A 100 -7.71 17.98 -13.31
CA LEU A 100 -7.92 16.77 -14.14
C LEU A 100 -6.98 16.67 -15.35
N ARG A 101 -6.68 17.81 -15.99
CA ARG A 101 -5.73 17.86 -17.10
C ARG A 101 -4.32 17.46 -16.67
N ILE A 102 -3.85 17.95 -15.52
CA ILE A 102 -2.53 17.63 -14.96
C ILE A 102 -2.50 16.21 -14.41
N ALA A 103 -3.56 15.78 -13.71
CA ALA A 103 -3.71 14.42 -13.21
C ALA A 103 -3.55 13.38 -14.34
N ARG A 104 -4.18 13.63 -15.51
CA ARG A 104 -4.00 12.80 -16.71
C ARG A 104 -2.55 12.72 -17.19
N LEU A 105 -1.80 13.81 -17.12
CA LEU A 105 -0.39 13.84 -17.51
C LEU A 105 0.48 13.10 -16.48
N LEU A 106 0.20 13.29 -15.19
CA LEU A 106 0.86 12.58 -14.10
C LEU A 106 0.64 11.07 -14.22
N CYS A 107 -0.58 10.60 -14.48
CA CYS A 107 -0.86 9.18 -14.74
C CYS A 107 0.04 8.60 -15.81
N LYS A 108 0.24 9.32 -16.93
CA LYS A 108 1.08 8.85 -18.03
C LYS A 108 2.56 8.89 -17.70
N ALA A 109 3.04 9.95 -17.05
CA ALA A 109 4.46 10.15 -16.76
C ALA A 109 4.94 9.22 -15.64
N LEU A 110 4.09 8.98 -14.65
CA LEU A 110 4.40 8.22 -13.44
C LEU A 110 3.79 6.82 -13.44
N ASP A 111 3.11 6.41 -14.52
CA ASP A 111 2.43 5.11 -14.62
C ASP A 111 1.45 4.84 -13.47
N ILE A 112 0.80 5.91 -12.99
CA ILE A 112 -0.20 5.84 -11.92
C ILE A 112 -1.56 5.60 -12.57
N SER A 113 -2.28 4.56 -12.10
CA SER A 113 -3.63 4.29 -12.60
C SER A 113 -4.57 5.49 -12.34
N PRO A 114 -5.48 5.83 -13.27
CA PRO A 114 -6.45 6.90 -13.05
C PRO A 114 -7.31 6.69 -11.81
N THR A 115 -7.66 5.44 -11.50
CA THR A 115 -8.42 5.08 -10.29
C THR A 115 -7.66 5.48 -9.03
N ALA A 116 -6.37 5.14 -8.94
CA ALA A 116 -5.52 5.52 -7.81
C ALA A 116 -5.35 7.05 -7.70
N MET A 117 -5.08 7.73 -8.82
CA MET A 117 -4.91 9.20 -8.86
C MET A 117 -6.18 9.96 -8.41
N LEU A 118 -7.36 9.37 -8.60
CA LEU A 118 -8.64 9.98 -8.21
C LEU A 118 -9.17 9.48 -6.85
N GLY A 119 -8.45 8.60 -6.16
CA GLY A 119 -8.86 8.02 -4.88
C GLY A 119 -10.08 7.09 -4.97
N LEU A 120 -10.42 6.59 -6.16
CA LEU A 120 -11.57 5.73 -6.43
C LEU A 120 -11.32 4.28 -6.01
#